data_AF-A0A7J8JHY9-F1
#
_entry.id   AF-A0A7J8JHY9-F1
#
_cell.length_a   1.000
_cell.length_b   1.000
_cell.length_c   1.000
_cell.angle_alpha   90.00
_cell.angle_beta   90.00
_cell.angle_gamma   90.00
#
_symmetry.space_group_name_H-M   'P 1'
#
loop_
_entity.id
_entity.type
_entity.pdbx_description
1 polymer ?
#
loop_
_entity_poly.entity_id
_entity_poly.type
_entity_poly.pdbx_seq_one_letter_code
_entity_poly.pdbx_strand_id
1 'polypeptide(L)'
;MGSDRTAVVQGKKGEDVLGPVRRALIHIDNSLSRRSCPFLAGETESLADIVLWGALYPLLQDPTYLPEELGALHSWFQTLSSQEPCQRAAETVLKQQGVLALRPYLQKQLQPSLLEGKAVSNEPEEEELATLSEEEITIAVTAWEKGLGSLPPLRPKQTPVLPVAGERNVLITSALPYVNNVPHLGNIIGCVLSADVFARYSRLRQWNTLYLCGTDEYGTATETKAMEEGLTPQEICDKFHVIHADIYRWFNISFDIFGRTTTPQQTEITQDIFQRLWNRGFVLQDTVEQLRCESCARFLADRFVEGVCPFCGYEEARGDQCDKCGKLINAIELKNPQCKLCRSCPVVKSSQHLFLDLPKVSGPFPHLDLPSFFCPLCLSHKSVPYHS
;
A
#
# COMPACT_ATOMS: atom_id res chain seq x y z
N MET A 1 -43.71 -8.00 -27.99
CA MET A 1 -42.33 -8.22 -28.48
C MET A 1 -41.63 -6.87 -28.48
N GLY A 2 -40.91 -6.55 -27.42
CA GLY A 2 -40.07 -5.36 -27.31
C GLY A 2 -38.93 -5.74 -26.39
N SER A 3 -37.74 -5.97 -26.96
CA SER A 3 -36.58 -6.37 -26.18
C SER A 3 -36.11 -5.17 -25.36
N ASP A 4 -36.11 -5.33 -24.04
CA ASP A 4 -35.60 -4.41 -23.04
C ASP A 4 -34.07 -4.31 -23.20
N ARG A 5 -33.62 -3.50 -24.17
CA ARG A 5 -32.23 -3.15 -24.42
C ARG A 5 -32.01 -1.74 -23.91
N THR A 6 -31.75 -1.56 -22.62
CA THR A 6 -31.06 -0.36 -22.08
C THR A 6 -31.02 -0.41 -20.55
N ALA A 7 -29.85 -0.63 -19.96
CA ALA A 7 -29.40 0.02 -18.71
C ALA A 7 -28.16 -0.71 -18.16
N VAL A 8 -26.98 -0.28 -18.60
CA VAL A 8 -25.72 -0.60 -17.90
C VAL A 8 -25.40 0.42 -16.80
N VAL A 9 -26.12 1.53 -16.77
CA VAL A 9 -26.04 2.54 -15.70
C VAL A 9 -27.41 2.62 -15.01
N GLN A 10 -27.45 2.27 -13.72
CA GLN A 10 -28.59 2.31 -12.77
C GLN A 10 -29.83 3.14 -13.19
N GLY A 11 -30.64 2.66 -14.13
CA GLY A 11 -31.90 3.31 -14.53
C GLY A 11 -31.80 4.73 -15.09
N LYS A 12 -30.59 5.25 -15.38
CA LYS A 12 -30.36 6.59 -15.95
C LYS A 12 -30.40 6.51 -17.48
N LYS A 13 -31.01 7.51 -18.14
CA LYS A 13 -31.18 7.56 -19.60
C LYS A 13 -30.57 8.83 -20.18
N GLY A 14 -29.97 8.74 -21.37
CA GLY A 14 -29.51 9.90 -22.14
C GLY A 14 -28.46 10.77 -21.44
N GLU A 15 -28.74 12.07 -21.32
CA GLU A 15 -27.88 13.11 -20.72
C GLU A 15 -27.35 12.75 -19.32
N ASP A 16 -28.15 12.04 -18.50
CA ASP A 16 -27.75 11.66 -17.13
C ASP A 16 -26.60 10.65 -17.08
N VAL A 17 -26.35 9.94 -18.19
CA VAL A 17 -25.24 8.98 -18.36
C VAL A 17 -24.03 9.66 -19.00
N LEU A 18 -24.26 10.55 -19.97
CA LEU A 18 -23.20 11.21 -20.73
C LEU A 18 -22.62 12.43 -20.03
N GLY A 19 -23.39 13.12 -19.19
CA GLY A 19 -22.97 14.36 -18.51
C GLY A 19 -21.58 14.29 -17.85
N PRO A 20 -21.26 13.25 -17.06
CA PRO A 20 -19.95 13.11 -16.42
C PRO A 20 -18.78 12.92 -17.39
N VAL A 21 -19.02 12.28 -18.54
CA VAL A 21 -17.98 11.90 -19.51
C VAL A 21 -17.96 12.78 -20.77
N ARG A 22 -18.97 13.64 -20.97
CA ARG A 22 -19.16 14.49 -22.15
C ARG A 22 -17.92 15.34 -22.45
N ARG A 23 -17.32 15.96 -21.43
CA ARG A 23 -16.07 16.75 -21.59
C ARG A 23 -14.90 15.91 -22.09
N ALA A 24 -14.76 14.67 -21.60
CA ALA A 24 -13.72 13.76 -22.05
C ALA A 24 -13.96 13.29 -23.50
N LEU A 25 -15.21 12.97 -23.86
CA LEU A 25 -15.59 12.59 -25.23
C LEU A 25 -15.31 13.72 -26.23
N ILE A 26 -15.65 14.97 -25.89
CA ILE A 26 -15.32 16.15 -26.70
C ILE A 26 -13.81 16.32 -26.86
N HIS A 27 -13.03 16.08 -25.80
CA HIS A 27 -11.58 16.18 -25.87
C HIS A 27 -10.97 15.11 -26.80
N ILE A 28 -11.49 13.88 -26.76
CA ILE A 28 -11.06 12.79 -27.65
C ILE A 28 -11.42 13.12 -29.10
N ASP A 29 -12.65 13.57 -29.36
CA ASP A 29 -13.10 13.97 -30.70
C ASP A 29 -12.27 15.11 -31.29
N ASN A 30 -11.95 16.13 -30.49
CA ASN A 30 -11.05 17.21 -30.89
C ASN A 30 -9.63 16.71 -31.17
N SER A 31 -9.14 15.75 -30.40
CA SER A 31 -7.80 15.18 -30.59
C SER A 31 -7.71 14.37 -31.89
N LEU A 32 -8.77 13.62 -32.21
CA LEU A 32 -8.92 12.89 -33.47
C LEU A 32 -9.12 13.85 -34.66
N SER A 33 -9.84 14.96 -34.47
CA SER A 33 -10.09 15.95 -35.53
C SER A 33 -8.87 16.82 -35.86
N ARG A 34 -8.06 17.17 -34.84
CA ARG A 34 -6.86 18.02 -35.02
C ARG A 34 -5.71 17.29 -35.69
N ARG A 35 -5.69 15.96 -35.64
CA ARG A 35 -4.65 15.11 -36.24
C ARG A 35 -5.21 14.53 -37.54
N SER A 36 -4.52 14.70 -38.66
CA SER A 36 -4.93 14.07 -39.94
C SER A 36 -4.71 12.55 -39.99
N CYS A 37 -4.65 11.89 -38.83
CA CYS A 37 -4.31 10.49 -38.67
C CYS A 37 -5.54 9.71 -38.18
N PRO A 38 -5.72 8.45 -38.60
CA PRO A 38 -6.88 7.63 -38.26
C PRO A 38 -6.94 7.15 -36.79
N PHE A 39 -5.85 7.23 -36.02
CA PHE A 39 -5.77 6.73 -34.63
C PHE A 39 -5.18 7.77 -33.65
N LEU A 40 -5.35 7.56 -32.35
CA LEU A 40 -4.96 8.52 -31.30
C LEU A 40 -3.46 8.83 -31.29
N ALA A 41 -2.62 7.83 -31.56
CA ALA A 41 -1.16 7.93 -31.48
C ALA A 41 -0.45 8.08 -32.84
N GLY A 42 -1.17 8.04 -33.98
CA GLY A 42 -0.58 8.16 -35.32
C GLY A 42 -1.36 7.40 -36.40
N GLU A 43 -0.65 6.98 -37.46
CA GLU A 43 -1.22 6.27 -38.62
C GLU A 43 -1.56 4.80 -38.35
N THR A 44 -1.07 4.24 -37.25
CA THR A 44 -1.28 2.85 -36.86
C THR A 44 -1.99 2.77 -35.51
N GLU A 45 -2.82 1.75 -35.35
CA GLU A 45 -3.46 1.42 -34.08
C GLU A 45 -2.43 1.27 -32.95
N SER A 46 -2.72 1.87 -31.80
CA SER A 46 -1.90 1.76 -30.60
C SER A 46 -2.65 1.06 -29.47
N LEU A 47 -1.92 0.66 -28.42
CA LEU A 47 -2.53 0.13 -27.20
C LEU A 47 -3.55 1.10 -26.59
N ALA A 48 -3.31 2.42 -26.72
CA ALA A 48 -4.24 3.43 -26.23
C ALA A 48 -5.58 3.37 -26.96
N ASP A 49 -5.57 3.12 -28.27
CA ASP A 49 -6.78 2.97 -29.08
C ASP A 49 -7.60 1.76 -28.62
N ILE A 50 -6.96 0.61 -28.40
CA ILE A 50 -7.63 -0.62 -27.94
C ILE A 50 -8.20 -0.47 -26.53
N VAL A 51 -7.44 0.11 -25.61
CA VAL A 51 -7.91 0.34 -24.22
C VAL A 51 -9.09 1.30 -24.19
N LEU A 52 -9.00 2.41 -24.93
CA LEU A 52 -10.05 3.42 -24.97
C LEU A 52 -11.30 2.88 -25.67
N TRP A 53 -11.15 2.15 -26.78
CA TRP A 53 -12.25 1.49 -27.46
C TRP A 53 -12.94 0.48 -26.54
N GLY A 54 -12.20 -0.39 -25.85
CA GLY A 54 -12.78 -1.37 -24.93
C GLY A 54 -13.53 -0.75 -23.76
N ALA A 55 -13.03 0.39 -23.23
CA ALA A 55 -13.69 1.13 -22.16
C ALA A 55 -14.99 1.82 -22.64
N LEU A 56 -15.01 2.31 -23.88
CA LEU A 56 -16.13 3.03 -24.47
C LEU A 56 -17.14 2.12 -25.18
N TYR A 57 -16.76 0.89 -25.55
CA TYR A 57 -17.58 -0.06 -26.28
C TYR A 57 -18.99 -0.26 -25.67
N PRO A 58 -19.14 -0.42 -24.34
CA PRO A 58 -20.45 -0.62 -23.72
C PRO A 58 -21.40 0.59 -23.89
N LEU A 59 -20.83 1.78 -24.03
CA LEU A 59 -21.54 3.05 -24.13
C LEU A 59 -21.84 3.41 -25.59
N LEU A 60 -20.86 3.23 -26.47
CA LEU A 60 -20.89 3.72 -27.85
C LEU A 60 -21.42 2.69 -28.87
N GLN A 61 -21.68 1.45 -28.45
CA GLN A 61 -22.36 0.45 -29.28
C GLN A 61 -23.83 0.83 -29.57
N ASP A 62 -24.48 1.55 -28.65
CA ASP A 62 -25.84 2.04 -28.83
C ASP A 62 -25.81 3.46 -29.43
N PRO A 63 -26.30 3.65 -30.67
CA PRO A 63 -26.22 4.94 -31.35
C PRO A 63 -27.02 6.04 -30.65
N THR A 64 -27.92 5.71 -29.72
CA THR A 64 -28.68 6.72 -28.94
C THR A 64 -27.83 7.46 -27.90
N TYR A 65 -26.64 6.96 -27.57
CA TYR A 65 -25.72 7.57 -26.61
C TYR A 65 -24.53 8.29 -27.27
N LEU A 66 -24.46 8.31 -28.60
CA LEU A 66 -23.49 9.12 -29.33
C LEU A 66 -24.15 10.44 -29.77
N PRO A 67 -23.68 11.59 -29.26
CA PRO A 67 -24.06 12.87 -29.84
C PRO A 67 -23.62 12.92 -31.31
N GLU A 68 -24.53 13.28 -32.23
CA GLU A 68 -24.22 13.43 -33.67
C GLU A 68 -23.11 14.48 -33.93
N GLU A 69 -22.86 15.34 -32.96
CA GLU A 69 -21.86 16.41 -32.95
C GLU A 69 -20.39 15.90 -32.91
N LEU A 70 -20.15 14.62 -32.57
CA LEU A 70 -18.81 14.03 -32.41
C LEU A 70 -18.43 13.11 -33.58
N GLY A 71 -18.28 13.70 -34.77
CA GLY A 71 -18.08 12.97 -36.03
C GLY A 71 -16.76 12.20 -36.13
N ALA A 72 -15.66 12.74 -35.58
CA ALA A 72 -14.35 12.09 -35.65
C ALA A 72 -14.28 10.89 -34.70
N LEU A 73 -14.82 11.03 -33.49
CA LEU A 73 -14.98 9.93 -32.54
C LEU A 73 -15.85 8.81 -33.11
N HIS A 74 -16.93 9.16 -33.83
CA HIS A 74 -17.79 8.17 -34.49
C HIS A 74 -17.01 7.37 -35.53
N SER A 75 -16.27 8.04 -36.42
CA SER A 75 -15.48 7.39 -37.46
C SER A 75 -14.38 6.48 -36.89
N TRP A 76 -13.67 6.96 -35.86
CA TRP A 76 -12.63 6.20 -35.16
C TRP A 76 -13.20 4.95 -34.48
N PHE A 77 -14.33 5.08 -33.77
CA PHE A 77 -14.95 3.96 -33.06
C PHE A 77 -15.45 2.88 -34.03
N GLN A 78 -16.03 3.27 -35.17
CA GLN A 78 -16.44 2.34 -36.22
C GLN A 78 -15.23 1.63 -36.85
N THR A 79 -14.14 2.36 -37.08
CA THR A 79 -12.90 1.81 -37.63
C THR A 79 -12.38 0.69 -36.73
N LEU A 80 -12.22 0.93 -35.43
CA LEU A 80 -11.77 -0.10 -34.47
C LEU A 80 -12.77 -1.25 -34.32
N SER A 81 -14.08 -0.95 -34.31
CA SER A 81 -15.13 -1.97 -34.21
C SER A 81 -15.21 -2.86 -35.46
N SER A 82 -14.71 -2.40 -36.60
CA SER A 82 -14.63 -3.18 -37.84
C SER A 82 -13.45 -4.16 -37.87
N GLN A 83 -12.50 -4.04 -36.96
CA GLN A 83 -11.31 -4.89 -36.93
C GLN A 83 -11.61 -6.28 -36.35
N GLU A 84 -11.03 -7.31 -36.97
CA GLU A 84 -11.23 -8.71 -36.61
C GLU A 84 -10.82 -9.07 -35.15
N PRO A 85 -9.72 -8.54 -34.58
CA PRO A 85 -9.39 -8.75 -33.16
C PRO A 85 -10.45 -8.17 -32.19
N CYS A 86 -10.93 -6.96 -32.48
CA CYS A 86 -11.94 -6.26 -31.68
C CYS A 86 -13.29 -6.99 -31.72
N GLN A 87 -13.70 -7.46 -32.90
CA GLN A 87 -14.92 -8.26 -33.07
C GLN A 87 -14.85 -9.56 -32.28
N ARG A 88 -13.76 -10.33 -32.41
CA ARG A 88 -13.57 -11.58 -31.66
C ARG A 88 -13.53 -11.36 -30.16
N ALA A 89 -12.87 -10.28 -29.70
CA ALA A 89 -12.83 -9.93 -28.28
C ALA A 89 -14.23 -9.59 -27.74
N ALA A 90 -14.99 -8.76 -28.45
CA ALA A 90 -16.36 -8.41 -28.08
C ALA A 90 -17.27 -9.65 -28.04
N GLU A 91 -17.20 -10.54 -29.03
CA GLU A 91 -17.99 -11.79 -29.05
C GLU A 91 -17.64 -12.71 -27.88
N THR A 92 -16.34 -12.86 -27.59
CA THR A 92 -15.83 -13.72 -26.51
C THR A 92 -16.26 -13.22 -25.14
N VAL A 93 -16.19 -11.91 -24.90
CA VAL A 93 -16.52 -11.28 -23.62
C VAL A 93 -18.03 -11.20 -23.40
N LEU A 94 -18.80 -10.88 -24.46
CA LEU A 94 -20.24 -10.63 -24.34
C LEU A 94 -21.09 -11.89 -24.47
N LYS A 95 -20.54 -13.03 -24.93
CA LYS A 95 -21.18 -14.37 -24.94
C LYS A 95 -22.68 -14.37 -25.32
N GLN A 96 -23.05 -13.62 -26.37
CA GLN A 96 -24.45 -13.43 -26.83
C GLN A 96 -25.43 -12.77 -25.84
N GLN A 97 -24.98 -12.34 -24.66
CA GLN A 97 -25.76 -11.57 -23.67
C GLN A 97 -25.64 -10.05 -23.88
N GLY A 98 -24.82 -9.61 -24.85
CA GLY A 98 -24.57 -8.20 -25.12
C GLY A 98 -24.00 -7.46 -23.91
N VAL A 99 -24.24 -6.16 -23.83
CA VAL A 99 -23.70 -5.29 -22.76
C VAL A 99 -24.18 -5.68 -21.35
N LEU A 100 -25.26 -6.47 -21.23
CA LEU A 100 -25.75 -6.98 -19.95
C LEU A 100 -24.74 -7.95 -19.28
N ALA A 101 -23.88 -8.61 -20.05
CA ALA A 101 -22.80 -9.46 -19.53
C ALA A 101 -21.79 -8.68 -18.66
N LEU A 102 -21.68 -7.37 -18.85
CA LEU A 102 -20.72 -6.51 -18.15
C LEU A 102 -21.25 -6.01 -16.80
N ARG A 103 -22.56 -6.13 -16.54
CA ARG A 103 -23.20 -5.62 -15.32
C ARG A 103 -22.59 -6.19 -14.01
N PRO A 104 -22.32 -7.50 -13.88
CA PRO A 104 -21.69 -8.05 -12.67
C PRO A 104 -20.25 -7.56 -12.46
N TYR A 105 -19.52 -7.26 -13.55
CA TYR A 105 -18.16 -6.73 -13.50
C TYR A 105 -18.14 -5.26 -13.07
N LEU A 106 -19.02 -4.44 -13.65
CA LEU A 106 -19.15 -3.03 -13.33
C LEU A 106 -19.66 -2.79 -11.91
N GLN A 107 -20.53 -3.67 -11.38
CA GLN A 107 -21.00 -3.60 -9.99
C GLN A 107 -19.91 -3.96 -8.96
N LYS A 108 -18.87 -4.69 -9.34
CA LYS A 108 -17.72 -5.02 -8.48
C LYS A 108 -16.64 -3.93 -8.48
N GLN A 109 -16.69 -2.99 -9.42
CA GLN A 109 -15.74 -1.88 -9.48
C GLN A 109 -16.11 -0.84 -8.41
N LEU A 110 -15.10 -0.40 -7.65
CA LEU A 110 -15.26 0.71 -6.71
C LEU A 110 -15.75 1.94 -7.48
N GLN A 111 -16.78 2.62 -6.95
CA GLN A 111 -17.20 3.89 -7.51
C GLN A 111 -15.99 4.84 -7.55
N PRO A 112 -15.65 5.42 -8.72
CA PRO A 112 -14.69 6.51 -8.74
C PRO A 112 -15.24 7.62 -7.87
N SER A 113 -14.58 7.92 -6.76
CA SER A 113 -14.82 9.17 -6.06
C SER A 113 -14.48 10.28 -7.05
N LEU A 114 -15.49 11.08 -7.44
CA LEU A 114 -15.26 12.37 -8.06
C LEU A 114 -14.54 13.24 -7.02
N LEU A 115 -13.22 13.09 -6.95
CA LEU A 115 -12.38 14.20 -6.55
C LEU A 115 -12.66 15.27 -7.62
N GLU A 116 -13.36 16.32 -7.25
CA GLU A 116 -13.27 17.61 -7.95
C GLU A 116 -11.84 18.14 -7.78
N GLY A 117 -10.86 17.41 -8.31
CA GLY A 117 -9.58 17.96 -8.64
C GLY A 117 -9.81 18.90 -9.80
N LYS A 118 -9.34 20.15 -9.67
CA LYS A 118 -9.13 21.02 -10.84
C LYS A 118 -8.52 20.16 -11.95
N ALA A 119 -9.14 20.21 -13.13
CA ALA A 119 -8.57 19.59 -14.31
C ALA A 119 -7.14 20.13 -14.45
N VAL A 120 -6.15 19.25 -14.33
CA VAL A 120 -4.80 19.58 -14.81
C VAL A 120 -4.95 19.62 -16.33
N SER A 121 -5.05 20.83 -16.86
CA SER A 121 -5.04 21.07 -18.30
C SER A 121 -3.71 20.58 -18.87
N ASN A 122 -3.78 19.78 -19.93
CA ASN A 122 -2.65 19.50 -20.81
C ASN A 122 -2.56 20.53 -21.95
N GLU A 123 -3.36 21.60 -21.90
CA GLU A 123 -2.98 22.82 -22.61
C GLU A 123 -1.79 23.40 -21.85
N PRO A 124 -0.76 23.96 -22.51
CA PRO A 124 0.16 24.80 -21.78
C PRO A 124 -0.73 25.88 -21.15
N GLU A 125 -0.96 25.80 -19.84
CA GLU A 125 -1.25 27.00 -19.11
C GLU A 125 -0.14 27.95 -19.58
N GLU A 126 -0.50 29.08 -20.17
CA GLU A 126 0.41 30.21 -20.15
C GLU A 126 0.65 30.41 -18.65
N GLU A 127 1.68 29.73 -18.13
CA GLU A 127 2.28 30.06 -16.85
C GLU A 127 2.52 31.55 -17.01
N GLU A 128 1.70 32.38 -16.35
CA GLU A 128 2.10 33.73 -16.04
C GLU A 128 3.51 33.55 -15.47
N LEU A 129 4.52 33.91 -16.27
CA LEU A 129 5.91 33.77 -15.88
C LEU A 129 6.01 34.43 -14.52
N ALA A 130 6.19 33.60 -13.48
CA ALA A 130 6.23 34.09 -12.12
C ALA A 130 7.31 35.17 -12.10
N THR A 131 6.90 36.41 -11.81
CA THR A 131 7.82 37.55 -11.85
C THR A 131 8.70 37.46 -10.63
N LEU A 132 9.95 37.06 -10.84
CA LEU A 132 10.99 37.05 -9.82
C LEU A 132 11.44 38.48 -9.54
N SER A 133 11.79 38.76 -8.29
CA SER A 133 12.40 40.04 -7.95
C SER A 133 13.79 40.19 -8.59
N GLU A 134 14.19 41.42 -8.90
CA GLU A 134 15.54 41.70 -9.41
C GLU A 134 16.63 41.22 -8.43
N GLU A 135 16.35 41.25 -7.13
CA GLU A 135 17.24 40.73 -6.08
C GLU A 135 17.43 39.22 -6.17
N GLU A 136 16.36 38.44 -6.33
CA GLU A 136 16.43 36.98 -6.50
C GLU A 136 17.21 36.60 -7.76
N ILE A 137 16.97 37.30 -8.87
CA ILE A 137 17.70 37.10 -10.13
C ILE A 137 19.19 37.39 -9.92
N THR A 138 19.51 38.51 -9.28
CA THR A 138 20.89 38.92 -9.01
C THR A 138 21.62 37.91 -8.13
N ILE A 139 20.97 37.42 -7.06
CA ILE A 139 21.52 36.38 -6.18
C ILE A 139 21.77 35.08 -6.95
N ALA A 140 20.81 34.64 -7.75
CA ALA A 140 20.92 33.40 -8.53
C ALA A 140 22.04 33.48 -9.57
N VAL A 141 22.13 34.57 -10.34
CA VAL A 141 23.20 34.80 -11.33
C VAL A 141 24.56 34.85 -10.64
N THR A 142 24.68 35.63 -9.55
CA THR A 142 25.94 35.73 -8.79
C THR A 142 26.38 34.37 -8.24
N ALA A 143 25.45 33.53 -7.78
CA ALA A 143 25.78 32.18 -7.31
C ALA A 143 26.20 31.26 -8.47
N TRP A 144 25.52 31.35 -9.62
CA TRP A 144 25.82 30.55 -10.81
C TRP A 144 27.19 30.89 -11.41
N GLU A 145 27.54 32.18 -11.51
CA GLU A 145 28.81 32.66 -12.07
C GLU A 145 30.04 32.24 -11.24
N LYS A 146 29.89 31.99 -9.94
CA LYS A 146 30.96 31.42 -9.11
C LYS A 146 31.41 30.03 -9.60
N GLY A 147 30.56 29.34 -10.36
CA GLY A 147 30.85 28.06 -10.99
C GLY A 147 31.31 26.98 -10.01
N LEU A 148 32.08 26.03 -10.52
CA LEU A 148 32.58 24.86 -9.77
C LEU A 148 33.54 25.24 -8.63
N GLY A 149 34.14 26.44 -8.66
CA GLY A 149 35.05 26.91 -7.61
C GLY A 149 34.36 27.16 -6.26
N SER A 150 33.02 27.25 -6.26
CA SER A 150 32.21 27.37 -5.03
C SER A 150 31.92 26.04 -4.35
N LEU A 151 32.16 24.90 -5.02
CA LEU A 151 31.87 23.59 -4.46
C LEU A 151 32.89 23.25 -3.36
N PRO A 152 32.44 22.94 -2.13
CA PRO A 152 33.35 22.47 -1.11
C PRO A 152 33.96 21.12 -1.52
N PRO A 153 35.23 20.86 -1.16
CA PRO A 153 35.84 19.57 -1.46
C PRO A 153 35.04 18.44 -0.81
N LEU A 154 34.73 17.41 -1.59
CA LEU A 154 33.99 16.26 -1.08
C LEU A 154 34.83 15.52 -0.03
N ARG A 155 34.23 15.22 1.12
CA ARG A 155 34.86 14.39 2.14
C ARG A 155 34.95 12.95 1.62
N PRO A 156 36.07 12.24 1.86
CA PRO A 156 36.15 10.81 1.59
C PRO A 156 35.05 10.05 2.31
N LYS A 157 34.48 9.03 1.64
CA LYS A 157 33.48 8.16 2.25
C LYS A 157 34.10 7.40 3.43
N GLN A 158 33.48 7.47 4.60
CA GLN A 158 33.90 6.72 5.79
C GLN A 158 33.11 5.42 5.90
N THR A 159 33.79 4.34 6.33
CA THR A 159 33.18 3.04 6.60
C THR A 159 33.82 2.45 7.87
N PRO A 160 33.09 2.32 9.00
CA PRO A 160 31.69 2.71 9.21
C PRO A 160 31.51 4.24 9.26
N VAL A 161 30.29 4.71 8.95
CA VAL A 161 29.91 6.11 9.17
C VAL A 161 29.67 6.32 10.67
N LEU A 162 30.38 7.28 11.26
CA LEU A 162 30.25 7.64 12.67
C LEU A 162 29.83 9.11 12.83
N PRO A 163 29.17 9.49 13.93
CA PRO A 163 28.84 10.88 14.20
C PRO A 163 30.10 11.76 14.30
N VAL A 164 30.05 12.94 13.68
CA VAL A 164 31.10 13.97 13.79
C VAL A 164 30.57 15.12 14.63
N ALA A 165 31.33 15.53 15.65
CA ALA A 165 30.96 16.63 16.54
C ALA A 165 30.92 17.96 15.77
N GLY A 166 29.92 18.79 16.04
CA GLY A 166 29.71 20.08 15.36
C GLY A 166 29.03 19.99 14.00
N GLU A 167 28.72 18.78 13.52
CA GLU A 167 28.04 18.55 12.24
C GLU A 167 26.67 17.89 12.43
N ARG A 168 25.83 17.93 11.39
CA ARG A 168 24.54 17.23 11.41
C ARG A 168 24.76 15.73 11.19
N ASN A 169 24.38 14.95 12.19
CA ASN A 169 24.43 13.48 12.17
C ASN A 169 23.00 12.94 12.04
N VAL A 170 22.75 12.11 11.03
CA VAL A 170 21.40 11.66 10.66
C VAL A 170 21.36 10.14 10.66
N LEU A 171 20.66 9.58 11.65
CA LEU A 171 20.33 8.17 11.71
C LEU A 171 18.98 7.94 11.03
N ILE A 172 18.94 7.09 10.02
CA ILE A 172 17.74 6.76 9.27
C ILE A 172 17.48 5.27 9.43
N THR A 173 16.28 4.93 9.85
CA THR A 173 15.82 3.54 9.96
C THR A 173 14.58 3.35 9.11
N SER A 174 14.55 2.29 8.31
CA SER A 174 13.29 1.78 7.75
C SER A 174 12.68 0.78 8.72
N ALA A 175 11.35 0.65 8.73
CA ALA A 175 10.69 -0.45 9.40
C ALA A 175 11.24 -1.79 8.88
N LEU A 176 11.47 -2.74 9.79
CA LEU A 176 12.00 -4.05 9.47
C LEU A 176 10.89 -4.87 8.77
N PRO A 177 11.05 -5.27 7.50
CA PRO A 177 10.12 -6.20 6.87
C PRO A 177 10.13 -7.56 7.57
N TYR A 178 8.94 -8.11 7.80
CA TYR A 178 8.77 -9.50 8.24
C TYR A 178 9.31 -10.46 7.17
N VAL A 179 10.24 -11.32 7.56
CA VAL A 179 11.01 -12.19 6.66
C VAL A 179 10.14 -13.26 5.98
N ASN A 180 9.00 -13.62 6.54
CA ASN A 180 8.21 -14.76 6.08
C ASN A 180 7.36 -14.48 4.82
N ASN A 181 7.41 -13.27 4.25
CA ASN A 181 6.64 -12.87 3.09
C ASN A 181 7.49 -12.10 2.07
N VAL A 182 7.30 -12.36 0.78
CA VAL A 182 7.92 -11.53 -0.27
C VAL A 182 7.30 -10.13 -0.24
N PRO A 183 8.10 -9.05 -0.19
CA PRO A 183 7.58 -7.68 -0.10
C PRO A 183 6.90 -7.27 -1.41
N HIS A 184 5.73 -6.64 -1.31
CA HIS A 184 5.02 -6.05 -2.44
C HIS A 184 5.29 -4.53 -2.53
N LEU A 185 4.84 -3.89 -3.63
CA LEU A 185 5.10 -2.47 -3.90
C LEU A 185 4.67 -1.55 -2.75
N GLY A 186 3.53 -1.83 -2.12
CA GLY A 186 3.07 -1.11 -0.92
C GLY A 186 4.07 -1.11 0.24
N ASN A 187 4.76 -2.23 0.52
CA ASN A 187 5.80 -2.26 1.56
C ASN A 187 7.03 -1.46 1.14
N ILE A 188 7.38 -1.50 -0.15
CA ILE A 188 8.56 -0.83 -0.68
C ILE A 188 8.39 0.68 -0.60
N ILE A 189 7.28 1.22 -1.14
CA ILE A 189 7.03 2.66 -1.13
C ILE A 189 6.79 3.19 0.28
N GLY A 190 6.11 2.44 1.15
CA GLY A 190 5.79 2.92 2.50
C GLY A 190 6.98 2.96 3.45
N CYS A 191 8.10 2.32 3.12
CA CYS A 191 9.23 2.18 4.03
C CYS A 191 10.58 2.41 3.31
N VAL A 192 11.12 1.38 2.66
CA VAL A 192 12.53 1.37 2.23
C VAL A 192 12.82 2.37 1.11
N LEU A 193 11.88 2.62 0.20
CA LEU A 193 12.07 3.54 -0.92
C LEU A 193 11.97 5.00 -0.47
N SER A 194 10.98 5.34 0.36
CA SER A 194 10.88 6.69 0.95
C SER A 194 12.10 7.03 1.80
N ALA A 195 12.57 6.09 2.63
CA ALA A 195 13.76 6.28 3.43
C ALA A 195 15.04 6.40 2.56
N ASP A 196 15.13 5.68 1.45
CA ASP A 196 16.26 5.77 0.52
C ASP A 196 16.38 7.15 -0.15
N VAL A 197 15.26 7.70 -0.62
CA VAL A 197 15.23 9.05 -1.21
C VAL A 197 15.77 10.08 -0.22
N PHE A 198 15.31 10.02 1.03
CA PHE A 198 15.79 10.93 2.07
C PHE A 198 17.26 10.67 2.43
N ALA A 199 17.70 9.40 2.50
CA ALA A 199 19.10 9.07 2.77
C ALA A 199 20.04 9.59 1.69
N ARG A 200 19.67 9.48 0.41
CA ARG A 200 20.45 10.02 -0.72
C ARG A 200 20.49 11.55 -0.67
N TYR A 201 19.36 12.20 -0.41
CA TYR A 201 19.32 13.65 -0.20
C TYR A 201 20.21 14.09 0.97
N SER A 202 20.12 13.40 2.11
CA SER A 202 20.94 13.66 3.30
C SER A 202 22.44 13.60 3.00
N ARG A 203 22.87 12.59 2.21
CA ARG A 203 24.25 12.46 1.74
C ARG A 203 24.65 13.60 0.79
N LEU A 204 23.78 14.02 -0.14
CA LEU A 204 24.03 15.18 -1.02
C LEU A 204 24.15 16.50 -0.23
N ARG A 205 23.52 16.59 0.93
CA ARG A 205 23.66 17.72 1.86
C ARG A 205 24.92 17.63 2.73
N GLN A 206 25.80 16.65 2.49
CA GLN A 206 27.02 16.39 3.25
C GLN A 206 26.78 16.09 4.74
N TRP A 207 25.59 15.60 5.10
CA TRP A 207 25.30 15.17 6.48
C TRP A 207 25.86 13.77 6.73
N ASN A 208 26.35 13.52 7.96
CA ASN A 208 26.86 12.21 8.36
C ASN A 208 25.67 11.25 8.49
N THR A 209 25.41 10.49 7.42
CA THR A 209 24.17 9.74 7.25
C THR A 209 24.45 8.25 7.41
N LEU A 210 23.76 7.61 8.35
CA LEU A 210 23.73 6.16 8.50
C LEU A 210 22.30 5.68 8.23
N TYR A 211 22.10 4.99 7.11
CA TYR A 211 20.83 4.38 6.75
C TYR A 211 20.88 2.87 6.97
N LEU A 212 20.09 2.37 7.93
CA LEU A 212 20.04 0.96 8.29
C LEU A 212 18.63 0.38 8.23
N CYS A 213 18.57 -0.92 7.91
CA CYS A 213 17.36 -1.74 7.94
C CYS A 213 17.79 -3.21 8.14
N GLY A 214 16.86 -4.14 8.08
CA GLY A 214 17.11 -5.57 8.18
C GLY A 214 15.82 -6.37 8.16
N THR A 215 15.91 -7.68 8.33
CA THR A 215 14.75 -8.56 8.40
C THR A 215 14.29 -8.80 9.83
N ASP A 216 12.98 -8.70 10.07
CA ASP A 216 12.33 -9.16 11.30
C ASP A 216 11.98 -10.65 11.15
N GLU A 217 12.57 -11.48 12.03
CA GLU A 217 12.66 -12.93 11.81
C GLU A 217 12.01 -13.76 12.91
N TYR A 218 11.76 -13.16 14.08
CA TYR A 218 11.15 -13.87 15.19
C TYR A 218 9.63 -13.87 15.11
N GLY A 219 9.03 -14.82 15.83
CA GLY A 219 7.59 -14.89 16.01
C GLY A 219 6.97 -16.15 15.42
N THR A 220 5.76 -16.45 15.90
CA THR A 220 5.04 -17.68 15.58
C THR A 220 4.69 -17.80 14.08
N ALA A 221 4.63 -16.70 13.33
CA ALA A 221 4.39 -16.75 11.88
C ALA A 221 5.56 -17.42 11.15
N THR A 222 6.81 -17.12 11.54
CA THR A 222 8.01 -17.79 11.03
C THR A 222 7.97 -19.28 11.34
N GLU A 223 7.67 -19.67 12.58
CA GLU A 223 7.55 -21.09 12.97
C GLU A 223 6.49 -21.83 12.14
N THR A 224 5.35 -21.18 11.92
CA THR A 224 4.25 -21.76 11.13
C THR A 224 4.68 -22.01 9.70
N LYS A 225 5.30 -21.01 9.08
CA LYS A 225 5.76 -21.08 7.69
C LYS A 225 6.89 -22.09 7.52
N ALA A 226 7.81 -22.18 8.50
CA ALA A 226 8.85 -23.18 8.53
C ALA A 226 8.26 -24.60 8.54
N MET A 227 7.26 -24.85 9.40
CA MET A 227 6.54 -26.14 9.43
C MET A 227 5.84 -26.46 8.11
N GLU A 228 5.19 -25.47 7.48
CA GLU A 228 4.52 -25.63 6.18
C GLU A 228 5.50 -25.99 5.04
N GLU A 229 6.70 -25.41 5.05
CA GLU A 229 7.75 -25.68 4.05
C GLU A 229 8.63 -26.89 4.41
N GLY A 230 8.42 -27.51 5.57
CA GLY A 230 9.25 -28.62 6.05
C GLY A 230 10.68 -28.21 6.38
N LEU A 231 10.88 -26.95 6.76
CA LEU A 231 12.18 -26.34 7.11
C LEU A 231 12.23 -25.98 8.59
N THR A 232 13.43 -25.72 9.09
CA THR A 232 13.62 -25.06 10.39
C THR A 232 13.35 -23.55 10.30
N PRO A 233 13.01 -22.87 11.42
CA PRO A 233 12.86 -21.41 11.43
C PRO A 233 14.10 -20.66 10.93
N GLN A 234 15.31 -21.17 11.21
CA GLN A 234 16.54 -20.54 10.74
C GLN A 234 16.68 -20.65 9.22
N GLU A 235 16.44 -21.83 8.64
CA GLU A 235 16.54 -22.06 7.19
C GLU A 235 15.56 -21.20 6.40
N ILE A 236 14.33 -21.02 6.89
CA ILE A 236 13.37 -20.15 6.21
C ILE A 236 13.78 -18.68 6.31
N CYS A 237 14.27 -18.22 7.45
CA CYS A 237 14.76 -16.85 7.60
C CYS A 237 15.97 -16.60 6.70
N ASP A 238 16.90 -17.55 6.61
CA ASP A 238 18.09 -17.45 5.75
C ASP A 238 17.70 -17.34 4.28
N LYS A 239 16.76 -18.18 3.83
CA LYS A 239 16.20 -18.14 2.47
C LYS A 239 15.59 -16.79 2.14
N PHE A 240 14.69 -16.30 2.98
CA PHE A 240 13.96 -15.08 2.68
C PHE A 240 14.78 -13.81 2.91
N HIS A 241 15.74 -13.80 3.83
CA HIS A 241 16.67 -12.68 4.00
C HIS A 241 17.40 -12.35 2.69
N VAL A 242 17.87 -13.39 1.98
CA VAL A 242 18.50 -13.23 0.67
C VAL A 242 17.52 -12.66 -0.36
N ILE A 243 16.28 -13.16 -0.40
CA ILE A 243 15.23 -12.66 -1.31
C ILE A 243 14.98 -11.16 -1.07
N HIS A 244 14.82 -10.74 0.20
CA HIS A 244 14.65 -9.33 0.54
C HIS A 244 15.86 -8.50 0.10
N ALA A 245 17.08 -8.96 0.43
CA ALA A 245 18.31 -8.25 0.07
C ALA A 245 18.42 -8.06 -1.46
N ASP A 246 18.08 -9.08 -2.25
CA ASP A 246 18.16 -9.03 -3.71
C ASP A 246 17.10 -8.12 -4.32
N ILE A 247 15.87 -8.14 -3.81
CA ILE A 247 14.82 -7.20 -4.23
C ILE A 247 15.27 -5.76 -3.95
N TYR A 248 15.73 -5.47 -2.75
CA TYR A 248 16.14 -4.10 -2.39
C TYR A 248 17.40 -3.65 -3.14
N ARG A 249 18.31 -4.57 -3.44
CA ARG A 249 19.47 -4.30 -4.31
C ARG A 249 19.03 -3.97 -5.74
N TRP A 250 18.05 -4.69 -6.28
CA TRP A 250 17.49 -4.44 -7.61
C TRP A 250 16.78 -3.09 -7.71
N PHE A 251 16.05 -2.70 -6.66
CA PHE A 251 15.49 -1.35 -6.51
C PHE A 251 16.55 -0.26 -6.23
N ASN A 252 17.83 -0.63 -6.12
CA ASN A 252 18.94 0.26 -5.81
C ASN A 252 18.74 0.99 -4.46
N ILE A 253 18.23 0.30 -3.45
CA ILE A 253 18.13 0.83 -2.10
C ILE A 253 19.53 0.87 -1.47
N SER A 254 19.95 2.04 -1.04
CA SER A 254 21.32 2.36 -0.60
C SER A 254 21.51 2.23 0.91
N PHE A 255 21.19 1.06 1.47
CA PHE A 255 21.51 0.77 2.86
C PHE A 255 23.02 0.86 3.11
N ASP A 256 23.40 1.47 4.22
CA ASP A 256 24.75 1.31 4.77
C ASP A 256 24.88 -0.04 5.46
N ILE A 257 23.78 -0.51 6.09
CA ILE A 257 23.67 -1.84 6.73
C ILE A 257 22.28 -2.42 6.45
N PHE A 258 22.24 -3.63 5.88
CA PHE A 258 21.02 -4.45 5.83
C PHE A 258 21.25 -5.70 6.69
N GLY A 259 20.77 -5.65 7.94
CA GLY A 259 21.04 -6.63 8.98
C GLY A 259 19.93 -7.65 9.20
N ARG A 260 20.00 -8.33 10.35
CA ARG A 260 19.08 -9.39 10.78
C ARG A 260 18.81 -9.28 12.28
N THR A 261 17.63 -9.71 12.71
CA THR A 261 17.26 -9.75 14.13
C THR A 261 17.75 -11.01 14.84
N THR A 262 18.05 -12.10 14.13
CA THR A 262 18.51 -13.39 14.69
C THR A 262 20.02 -13.41 14.99
N THR A 263 20.50 -12.45 15.79
CA THR A 263 21.92 -12.33 16.13
C THR A 263 22.19 -12.46 17.62
N PRO A 264 23.41 -12.87 18.05
CA PRO A 264 23.80 -12.84 19.45
C PRO A 264 23.67 -11.44 20.07
N GLN A 265 24.00 -10.39 19.30
CA GLN A 265 23.91 -8.99 19.73
C GLN A 265 22.46 -8.58 20.02
N GLN A 266 21.48 -9.06 19.23
CA GLN A 266 20.06 -8.83 19.53
C GLN A 266 19.71 -9.38 20.91
N THR A 267 20.18 -10.59 21.24
CA THR A 267 19.92 -11.23 22.53
C THR A 267 20.55 -10.42 23.66
N GLU A 268 21.81 -10.03 23.53
CA GLU A 268 22.54 -9.24 24.52
C GLU A 268 21.85 -7.88 24.79
N ILE A 269 21.55 -7.12 23.73
CA ILE A 269 20.95 -5.78 23.85
C ILE A 269 19.53 -5.88 24.42
N THR A 270 18.73 -6.84 23.95
CA THR A 270 17.37 -7.04 24.47
C THR A 270 17.39 -7.42 25.95
N GLN A 271 18.29 -8.32 26.36
CA GLN A 271 18.43 -8.70 27.75
C GLN A 271 18.93 -7.55 28.63
N ASP A 272 19.87 -6.73 28.17
CA ASP A 272 20.31 -5.53 28.89
C ASP A 272 19.17 -4.53 29.10
N ILE A 273 18.43 -4.19 28.03
CA ILE A 273 17.26 -3.30 28.11
C ILE A 273 16.22 -3.86 29.08
N PHE A 274 15.90 -5.15 28.96
CA PHE A 274 14.98 -5.84 29.86
C PHE A 274 15.43 -5.77 31.32
N GLN A 275 16.69 -6.11 31.62
CA GLN A 275 17.23 -6.06 32.99
C GLN A 275 17.19 -4.65 33.56
N ARG A 276 17.47 -3.63 32.75
CA ARG A 276 17.38 -2.22 33.14
C ARG A 276 15.96 -1.81 33.50
N LEU A 277 14.95 -2.28 32.76
CA LEU A 277 13.53 -2.01 33.03
C LEU A 277 13.05 -2.78 34.28
N TRP A 278 13.44 -4.05 34.39
CA TRP A 278 13.15 -4.91 35.53
C TRP A 278 13.67 -4.31 36.84
N ASN A 279 14.96 -3.94 36.87
CA ASN A 279 15.61 -3.37 38.05
C ASN A 279 15.04 -2.01 38.48
N ARG A 280 14.29 -1.32 37.59
CA ARG A 280 13.62 -0.05 37.87
C ARG A 280 12.13 -0.21 38.18
N GLY A 281 11.61 -1.44 38.25
CA GLY A 281 10.20 -1.70 38.57
C GLY A 281 9.22 -1.33 37.47
N PHE A 282 9.68 -1.29 36.20
CA PHE A 282 8.85 -1.08 35.02
C PHE A 282 8.32 -2.37 34.39
N VAL A 283 8.67 -3.52 34.95
CA VAL A 283 8.17 -4.83 34.49
C VAL A 283 7.29 -5.41 35.59
N LEU A 284 6.07 -5.81 35.21
CA LEU A 284 5.13 -6.53 36.05
C LEU A 284 5.19 -8.01 35.69
N GLN A 285 4.87 -8.85 36.67
CA GLN A 285 4.73 -10.29 36.48
C GLN A 285 3.32 -10.68 36.87
N ASP A 286 2.62 -11.34 35.97
CA ASP A 286 1.25 -11.80 36.20
C ASP A 286 1.01 -13.16 35.54
N THR A 287 -0.07 -13.82 35.94
CA THR A 287 -0.44 -15.14 35.45
C THR A 287 -1.58 -15.02 34.43
N VAL A 288 -1.39 -15.59 33.25
CA VAL A 288 -2.39 -15.60 32.18
C VAL A 288 -2.88 -17.02 31.95
N GLU A 289 -4.19 -17.19 31.87
CA GLU A 289 -4.83 -18.42 31.44
C GLU A 289 -4.79 -18.53 29.92
N GLN A 290 -4.17 -19.60 29.42
CA GLN A 290 -4.02 -19.84 27.99
C GLN A 290 -4.43 -21.27 27.65
N LEU A 291 -4.95 -21.48 26.44
CA LEU A 291 -5.23 -22.81 25.93
C LEU A 291 -3.92 -23.52 25.55
N ARG A 292 -3.69 -24.69 26.14
CA ARG A 292 -2.56 -25.56 25.85
C ARG A 292 -3.04 -26.84 25.18
N CYS A 293 -2.48 -27.16 24.03
CA CYS A 293 -2.65 -28.47 23.42
C CYS A 293 -1.62 -29.43 24.01
N GLU A 294 -2.08 -30.47 24.71
CA GLU A 294 -1.20 -31.48 25.31
C GLU A 294 -0.55 -32.37 24.24
N SER A 295 -1.29 -32.73 23.19
CA SER A 295 -0.81 -33.52 22.05
C SER A 295 0.32 -32.82 21.29
N CYS A 296 0.23 -31.49 21.11
CA CYS A 296 1.28 -30.69 20.47
C CYS A 296 2.31 -30.13 21.47
N ALA A 297 2.15 -30.40 22.77
CA ALA A 297 2.99 -29.88 23.84
C ALA A 297 3.25 -28.35 23.83
N ARG A 298 2.29 -27.54 23.34
CA ARG A 298 2.43 -26.08 23.21
C ARG A 298 1.18 -25.30 23.63
N PHE A 299 1.37 -24.05 24.01
CA PHE A 299 0.28 -23.08 24.10
C PHE A 299 -0.18 -22.68 22.69
N LEU A 300 -1.46 -22.47 22.53
CA LEU A 300 -2.08 -22.13 21.25
C LEU A 300 -2.30 -20.63 21.19
N ALA A 301 -1.78 -19.99 20.14
CA ALA A 301 -2.23 -18.67 19.73
C ALA A 301 -3.69 -18.75 19.23
N ASP A 302 -4.43 -17.64 19.30
CA ASP A 302 -5.86 -17.59 18.94
C ASP A 302 -6.16 -18.15 17.55
N ARG A 303 -5.26 -17.92 16.58
CA ARG A 303 -5.35 -18.45 15.20
C ARG A 303 -5.26 -19.98 15.08
N PHE A 304 -4.80 -20.67 16.13
CA PHE A 304 -4.71 -22.14 16.19
C PHE A 304 -5.80 -22.78 17.04
N VAL A 305 -6.76 -21.98 17.50
CA VAL A 305 -7.93 -22.44 18.24
C VAL A 305 -9.18 -22.22 17.38
N GLU A 306 -9.94 -23.29 17.19
CA GLU A 306 -11.28 -23.26 16.61
C GLU A 306 -12.27 -23.81 17.64
N GLY A 307 -13.53 -23.38 17.61
CA GLY A 307 -14.54 -23.91 18.51
C GLY A 307 -15.91 -23.28 18.31
N VAL A 308 -16.86 -23.67 19.17
CA VAL A 308 -18.23 -23.17 19.11
C VAL A 308 -18.33 -21.80 19.77
N CYS A 309 -18.81 -20.79 19.04
CA CYS A 309 -19.02 -19.44 19.53
C CYS A 309 -20.00 -19.44 20.71
N PRO A 310 -19.64 -18.86 21.87
CA PRO A 310 -20.50 -18.85 23.05
C PRO A 310 -21.74 -17.95 22.87
N PHE A 311 -21.72 -17.04 21.90
CA PHE A 311 -22.79 -16.05 21.67
C PHE A 311 -23.82 -16.46 20.62
N CYS A 312 -23.40 -17.03 19.48
CA CYS A 312 -24.29 -17.36 18.36
C CYS A 312 -24.31 -18.84 17.97
N GLY A 313 -23.53 -19.69 18.67
CA GLY A 313 -23.46 -21.12 18.41
C GLY A 313 -22.78 -21.52 17.11
N TYR A 314 -22.06 -20.61 16.44
CA TYR A 314 -21.27 -20.95 15.25
C TYR A 314 -20.15 -21.93 15.59
N GLU A 315 -20.09 -23.08 14.91
CA GLU A 315 -19.23 -24.20 15.31
C GLU A 315 -17.74 -24.03 14.98
N GLU A 316 -17.41 -23.09 14.10
CA GLU A 316 -16.05 -22.87 13.57
C GLU A 316 -15.54 -21.45 13.90
N ALA A 317 -15.89 -20.92 15.08
CA ALA A 317 -15.38 -19.62 15.53
C ALA A 317 -13.88 -19.71 15.86
N ARG A 318 -13.14 -18.64 15.54
CA ARG A 318 -11.71 -18.51 15.85
C ARG A 318 -11.50 -18.01 17.28
N GLY A 319 -10.30 -18.19 17.81
CA GLY A 319 -9.96 -17.78 19.18
C GLY A 319 -10.05 -16.27 19.45
N ASP A 320 -9.96 -15.44 18.41
CA ASP A 320 -9.95 -13.97 18.47
C ASP A 320 -11.30 -13.34 18.08
N GLN A 321 -12.01 -13.98 17.14
CA GLN A 321 -13.24 -13.44 16.57
C GLN A 321 -14.15 -14.55 16.01
N CYS A 322 -15.46 -14.40 16.21
CA CYS A 322 -16.45 -15.17 15.48
C CYS A 322 -16.79 -14.49 14.14
N ASP A 323 -16.43 -15.10 13.02
CA ASP A 323 -16.69 -14.54 11.68
C ASP A 323 -18.20 -14.48 11.33
N LYS A 324 -19.05 -15.26 12.01
CA LYS A 324 -20.51 -15.26 11.78
C LYS A 324 -21.23 -14.08 12.43
N CYS A 325 -20.87 -13.71 13.66
CA CYS A 325 -21.54 -12.61 14.38
C CYS A 325 -20.65 -11.38 14.58
N GLY A 326 -19.38 -11.43 14.15
CA GLY A 326 -18.40 -10.35 14.25
C GLY A 326 -17.88 -10.09 15.66
N LYS A 327 -18.35 -10.81 16.69
CA LYS A 327 -17.97 -10.59 18.09
C LYS A 327 -16.50 -10.97 18.32
N LEU A 328 -15.76 -10.04 18.93
CA LEU A 328 -14.42 -10.30 19.48
C LEU A 328 -14.57 -11.09 20.78
N ILE A 329 -13.82 -12.18 20.90
CA ILE A 329 -13.90 -13.14 22.00
C ILE A 329 -12.48 -13.52 22.43
N ASN A 330 -12.33 -14.02 23.66
CA ASN A 330 -11.09 -14.64 24.08
C ASN A 330 -11.16 -16.15 23.80
N ALA A 331 -10.04 -16.76 23.42
CA ALA A 331 -10.02 -18.17 23.04
C ALA A 331 -10.51 -19.12 24.16
N ILE A 332 -10.30 -18.75 25.43
CA ILE A 332 -10.78 -19.50 26.61
C ILE A 332 -12.32 -19.52 26.74
N GLU A 333 -13.03 -18.60 26.09
CA GLU A 333 -14.50 -18.52 26.12
C GLU A 333 -15.17 -19.44 25.09
N LEU A 334 -14.40 -19.99 24.14
CA LEU A 334 -14.90 -20.92 23.15
C LEU A 334 -15.42 -22.20 23.81
N LYS A 335 -16.60 -22.64 23.37
CA LYS A 335 -17.15 -23.94 23.77
C LYS A 335 -16.55 -25.02 22.86
N ASN A 336 -16.18 -26.17 23.44
CA ASN A 336 -15.52 -27.26 22.71
C ASN A 336 -14.33 -26.78 21.87
N PRO A 337 -13.33 -26.12 22.48
CA PRO A 337 -12.18 -25.66 21.72
C PRO A 337 -11.44 -26.86 21.14
N GLN A 338 -10.86 -26.67 19.96
CA GLN A 338 -10.09 -27.65 19.22
C GLN A 338 -8.81 -27.01 18.71
N CYS A 339 -7.72 -27.75 18.79
CA CYS A 339 -6.46 -27.38 18.18
C CYS A 339 -6.55 -27.56 16.66
N LYS A 340 -6.34 -26.50 15.88
CA LYS A 340 -6.37 -26.57 14.41
C LYS A 340 -5.32 -27.51 13.81
N LEU A 341 -4.24 -27.77 14.56
CA LEU A 341 -3.06 -28.51 14.10
C LEU A 341 -3.21 -30.02 14.22
N CYS A 342 -3.80 -30.51 15.33
CA CYS A 342 -3.95 -31.95 15.60
C CYS A 342 -5.38 -32.38 15.92
N ARG A 343 -6.33 -31.44 15.91
CA ARG A 343 -7.76 -31.63 16.22
C ARG A 343 -8.07 -32.12 17.64
N SER A 344 -7.08 -32.22 18.54
CA SER A 344 -7.34 -32.53 19.96
C SER A 344 -7.91 -31.33 20.73
N CYS A 345 -8.63 -31.60 21.81
CA CYS A 345 -9.17 -30.59 22.72
C CYS A 345 -8.03 -29.99 23.57
N PRO A 346 -7.76 -28.67 23.51
CA PRO A 346 -6.83 -28.02 24.40
C PRO A 346 -7.44 -27.81 25.79
N VAL A 347 -6.57 -27.68 26.78
CA VAL A 347 -6.92 -27.42 28.19
C VAL A 347 -6.44 -26.05 28.61
N VAL A 348 -7.20 -25.37 29.47
CA VAL A 348 -6.76 -24.08 30.04
C VAL A 348 -5.63 -24.37 31.04
N LYS A 349 -4.49 -23.71 30.87
CA LYS A 349 -3.38 -23.72 31.84
C LYS A 349 -2.92 -22.31 32.11
N SER A 350 -2.61 -22.05 33.36
CA SER A 350 -1.98 -20.82 33.82
C SER A 350 -0.50 -20.80 33.44
N SER A 351 -0.02 -19.67 32.95
CA SER A 351 1.39 -19.43 32.63
C SER A 351 1.81 -18.05 33.12
N GLN A 352 3.08 -17.92 33.55
CA GLN A 352 3.60 -16.63 33.98
C GLN A 352 4.06 -15.81 32.78
N HIS A 353 3.66 -14.56 32.75
CA HIS A 353 4.03 -13.58 31.71
C HIS A 353 4.63 -12.35 32.36
N LEU A 354 5.49 -11.68 31.59
CA LEU A 354 6.09 -10.41 31.95
C LEU A 354 5.46 -9.30 31.11
N PHE A 355 5.07 -8.21 31.75
CA PHE A 355 4.41 -7.08 31.12
C PHE A 355 5.21 -5.81 31.34
N LEU A 356 5.35 -4.98 30.31
CA LEU A 356 5.88 -3.63 30.49
C LEU A 356 4.78 -2.72 31.05
N ASP A 357 5.06 -2.06 32.17
CA ASP A 357 4.17 -1.10 32.82
C ASP A 357 4.17 0.23 32.05
N LEU A 358 3.53 0.24 30.88
CA LEU A 358 3.44 1.42 30.02
C LEU A 358 2.91 2.66 30.77
N PRO A 359 1.89 2.58 31.65
CA PRO A 359 1.44 3.73 32.45
C PRO A 359 2.56 4.39 33.28
N LYS A 360 3.48 3.62 33.85
CA LYS A 360 4.64 4.17 34.57
C LYS A 360 5.69 4.75 33.62
N VAL A 361 5.84 4.19 32.43
CA VAL A 361 6.76 4.71 31.40
C VAL A 361 6.23 6.00 30.79
N SER A 362 4.90 6.13 30.69
CA SER A 362 4.19 7.26 30.09
C SER A 362 4.06 8.49 30.99
N GLY A 363 5.09 8.80 31.81
CA GLY A 363 5.22 10.15 32.37
C GLY A 363 5.05 11.20 31.27
N PRO A 364 4.67 12.46 31.59
CA PRO A 364 4.15 13.40 30.61
C PRO A 364 5.16 13.55 29.47
N PHE A 365 4.91 12.89 28.33
CA PHE A 365 5.66 13.07 27.11
C PHE A 365 5.24 14.44 26.60
N PRO A 366 6.02 15.51 26.85
CA PRO A 366 5.59 16.88 26.52
C PRO A 366 5.60 17.13 25.00
N HIS A 367 5.92 16.11 24.20
CA HIS A 367 5.98 16.13 22.74
C HIS A 367 4.88 15.28 22.07
N LEU A 368 4.02 14.62 22.86
CA LEU A 368 2.84 13.91 22.36
C LEU A 368 1.55 14.74 22.55
N ASP A 369 1.64 16.07 22.42
CA ASP A 369 0.49 16.85 21.96
C ASP A 369 0.21 16.39 20.52
N LEU A 370 -0.72 15.45 20.42
CA LEU A 370 -1.17 14.74 19.22
C LEU A 370 -2.16 15.50 18.31
N PRO A 371 -2.02 16.82 18.00
CA PRO A 371 -2.64 17.35 16.78
C PRO A 371 -1.68 17.46 15.58
N SER A 372 -0.36 17.34 15.76
CA SER A 372 0.62 17.73 14.73
C SER A 372 1.41 16.58 14.08
N PHE A 373 1.28 15.34 14.58
CA PHE A 373 1.91 14.15 13.97
C PHE A 373 1.04 13.41 12.94
N PHE A 374 -0.21 13.80 12.77
CA PHE A 374 -0.98 13.41 11.57
C PHE A 374 -0.69 14.42 10.47
N CYS A 375 0.24 14.08 9.57
CA CYS A 375 0.28 14.69 8.25
C CYS A 375 -1.07 14.40 7.56
N PRO A 376 -1.89 15.41 7.21
CA PRO A 376 -3.22 15.19 6.63
C PRO A 376 -3.18 14.69 5.17
N LEU A 377 -2.01 14.38 4.61
CA LEU A 377 -1.87 13.93 3.23
C LEU A 377 -2.29 12.46 3.00
N CYS A 378 -2.65 11.71 4.05
CA CYS A 378 -3.15 10.33 3.92
C CYS A 378 -4.60 10.10 4.35
N LEU A 379 -5.37 11.12 4.73
CA LEU A 379 -6.80 10.98 5.06
C LEU A 379 -7.59 12.19 4.55
N SER A 380 -7.91 12.20 3.25
CA SER A 380 -9.02 13.02 2.75
C SER A 380 -10.33 12.24 2.89
N HIS A 381 -11.38 12.98 3.20
CA HIS A 381 -12.79 12.58 3.37
C HIS A 381 -13.20 11.97 4.72
N LYS A 382 -13.54 12.87 5.67
CA LYS A 382 -14.93 12.98 6.15
C LYS A 382 -15.22 14.40 6.68
N SER A 383 -15.95 15.13 5.83
CA SER A 383 -16.88 16.22 6.08
C SER A 383 -17.18 16.59 7.54
N VAL A 384 -16.89 17.85 7.86
CA VAL A 384 -17.59 18.70 8.83
C VAL A 384 -19.05 18.92 8.35
N PRO A 385 -20.02 19.09 9.26
CA PRO A 385 -20.85 20.30 9.14
C PRO A 385 -20.98 21.10 10.45
N TYR A 386 -20.65 22.38 10.29
CA TYR A 386 -21.11 23.63 10.88
C TYR A 386 -22.14 23.68 12.04
N HIS A 387 -21.78 24.54 13.00
CA HIS A 387 -22.57 25.54 13.73
C HIS A 387 -24.10 25.36 13.84
N SER A 388 -24.58 25.13 15.06
CA SER A 388 -25.16 26.16 15.96
C SER A 388 -25.19 25.66 17.39
#